data_AF-D3S5A7-F1
#
_entry.id   AF-D3S5A7-F1
#
_cell.length_a   1.000
_cell.length_b   1.000
_cell.length_c   1.000
_cell.angle_alpha   90.00
_cell.angle_beta   90.00
_cell.angle_gamma   90.00
#
_symmetry.space_group_name_H-M   'P 1'
#
loop_
_entity.id
_entity.type
_entity.pdbx_description
1 polymer ?
#
loop_
_entity_poly.entity_id
_entity_poly.type
_entity_poly.pdbx_seq_one_letter_code
_entity_poly.pdbx_strand_id
1 'polypeptide(L)'
;MKLTEKNITLFALTCFIIISTVWLFLNPIQPKEKHIAEIKEGDYVIIKGYIQEMYVKRDKYRHVINISRIVINDGTGNLDIVAFGKPREDLLNYILSYYPMIKEGDYVEVKGRISVYQGRYQIILNDIGDFKLIEKRNFGRDIYLSPTPTNIYASKYGKKYHTSKNCPYGKRLKEENIIYFYSEEDAKALGYEKCKWCEEHG
;
A
#
# COMPACT_ATOMS: atom_id res chain seq x y z
N MET A 1 -9.12 8.82 -60.96
CA MET A 1 -9.12 7.50 -60.29
C MET A 1 -10.43 6.79 -60.65
N LYS A 2 -10.42 5.58 -61.23
CA LYS A 2 -11.67 4.87 -61.54
C LYS A 2 -12.35 4.49 -60.22
N LEU A 3 -13.60 4.93 -60.04
CA LEU A 3 -14.46 4.56 -58.92
C LEU A 3 -14.87 3.09 -59.09
N THR A 4 -14.03 2.20 -58.59
CA THR A 4 -14.38 0.79 -58.37
C THR A 4 -14.93 0.65 -56.95
N GLU A 5 -15.85 -0.28 -56.71
CA GLU A 5 -16.38 -0.54 -55.35
C GLU A 5 -15.25 -0.64 -54.32
N LYS A 6 -14.17 -1.35 -54.65
CA LYS A 6 -13.01 -1.52 -53.77
C LYS A 6 -12.35 -0.20 -53.35
N ASN A 7 -12.27 0.79 -54.26
CA ASN A 7 -11.72 2.11 -53.97
C ASN A 7 -12.66 2.97 -53.12
N ILE A 8 -13.98 2.81 -53.30
CA ILE A 8 -15.01 3.49 -52.49
C ILE A 8 -15.00 2.93 -51.07
N THR A 9 -14.98 1.61 -50.92
CA THR A 9 -14.94 0.95 -49.60
C THR A 9 -13.67 1.33 -48.85
N LEU A 10 -12.51 1.35 -49.52
CA LEU A 10 -11.24 1.75 -48.90
C LEU A 10 -11.28 3.22 -48.44
N PHE A 11 -11.80 4.12 -49.28
CA PHE A 11 -11.94 5.53 -48.94
C PHE A 11 -12.88 5.74 -47.74
N ALA A 12 -14.05 5.09 -47.75
CA ALA A 12 -15.00 5.15 -46.64
C ALA A 12 -14.40 4.61 -45.32
N LEU A 13 -13.64 3.51 -45.39
CA LEU A 13 -12.96 2.93 -44.23
C LEU A 13 -11.90 3.90 -43.67
N THR A 14 -11.10 4.52 -44.55
CA THR A 14 -10.11 5.52 -44.13
C THR A 14 -10.77 6.75 -43.51
N CYS A 15 -11.88 7.25 -44.08
CA CYS A 15 -12.63 8.36 -43.49
C CYS A 15 -13.21 7.99 -42.12
N PHE A 16 -13.76 6.77 -41.97
CA PHE A 16 -14.30 6.31 -40.70
C PHE A 16 -13.20 6.21 -39.62
N ILE A 17 -12.02 5.66 -39.97
CA ILE A 17 -10.86 5.60 -39.05
C ILE A 17 -10.41 7.01 -38.65
N ILE A 18 -10.30 7.94 -39.60
CA ILE A 18 -9.88 9.32 -39.30
C ILE A 18 -10.92 10.01 -38.40
N ILE A 19 -12.20 9.93 -38.72
CA ILE A 19 -13.26 10.57 -37.94
C ILE A 19 -13.34 9.97 -36.53
N SER A 20 -13.29 8.64 -36.41
CA SER A 20 -13.35 7.96 -35.11
C SER A 20 -12.13 8.25 -34.23
N THR A 21 -10.93 8.27 -34.81
CA THR A 21 -9.71 8.65 -34.08
C THR A 21 -9.74 10.11 -33.64
N VAL A 22 -10.09 11.05 -34.53
CA VAL A 22 -10.24 12.48 -34.18
C VAL A 22 -11.30 12.66 -33.09
N TRP A 23 -12.43 11.97 -33.19
CA TRP A 23 -13.48 12.04 -32.18
C TRP A 23 -13.02 11.53 -30.81
N LEU A 24 -12.27 10.43 -30.75
CA LEU A 24 -11.66 9.91 -29.52
C LEU A 24 -10.61 10.87 -28.93
N PHE A 25 -9.81 11.52 -29.78
CA PHE A 25 -8.86 12.54 -29.35
C PHE A 25 -9.57 13.76 -28.75
N LEU A 26 -10.70 14.17 -29.30
CA LEU A 26 -11.50 15.30 -28.81
C LEU A 26 -12.35 14.95 -27.59
N ASN A 27 -12.69 13.67 -27.39
CA ASN A 27 -13.51 13.18 -26.28
C ASN A 27 -12.79 12.08 -25.51
N PRO A 28 -11.68 12.42 -24.82
CA PRO A 28 -10.96 11.43 -24.02
C PRO A 28 -11.90 10.85 -22.96
N ILE A 29 -11.79 9.54 -22.73
CA ILE A 29 -12.55 8.87 -21.69
C ILE A 29 -12.14 9.47 -20.34
N GLN A 30 -13.05 10.25 -19.76
CA GLN A 30 -12.83 10.83 -18.44
C GLN A 30 -13.21 9.84 -17.34
N PRO A 31 -12.42 9.77 -16.26
CA PRO A 31 -12.76 8.94 -15.13
C PRO A 31 -14.02 9.49 -14.45
N LYS A 32 -14.86 8.60 -13.92
CA LYS A 32 -16.07 9.01 -13.18
C LYS A 32 -15.94 8.61 -11.71
N GLU A 33 -16.30 9.50 -10.81
CA GLU A 33 -16.44 9.14 -9.40
C GLU A 33 -17.60 8.15 -9.24
N LYS A 34 -17.33 7.04 -8.54
CA LYS A 34 -18.31 5.97 -8.32
C LYS A 34 -18.13 5.37 -6.92
N HIS A 35 -19.21 4.76 -6.42
CA HIS A 35 -19.11 3.83 -5.30
C HIS A 35 -18.60 2.47 -5.76
N ILE A 36 -17.86 1.77 -4.89
CA ILE A 36 -17.30 0.44 -5.17
C ILE A 36 -18.43 -0.56 -5.50
N ALA A 37 -19.58 -0.47 -4.85
CA ALA A 37 -20.73 -1.33 -5.16
C ALA A 37 -21.31 -1.15 -6.58
N GLU A 38 -21.00 -0.05 -7.26
CA GLU A 38 -21.55 0.29 -8.58
C GLU A 38 -20.54 0.08 -9.73
N ILE A 39 -19.31 -0.31 -9.41
CA ILE A 39 -18.27 -0.51 -10.42
C ILE A 39 -18.50 -1.80 -11.21
N LYS A 40 -18.05 -1.77 -12.45
CA LYS A 40 -17.98 -2.94 -13.33
C LYS A 40 -16.58 -3.08 -13.90
N GLU A 41 -16.23 -4.29 -14.30
CA GLU A 41 -14.98 -4.53 -15.00
C GLU A 41 -14.87 -3.63 -16.24
N GLY A 42 -13.70 -3.02 -16.43
CA GLY A 42 -13.42 -2.09 -17.52
C GLY A 42 -13.77 -0.63 -17.24
N ASP A 43 -14.53 -0.32 -16.19
CA ASP A 43 -14.85 1.05 -15.81
C ASP A 43 -13.57 1.85 -15.53
N TYR A 44 -13.50 3.09 -16.03
CA TYR A 44 -12.46 4.05 -15.65
C TYR A 44 -13.02 5.01 -14.60
N VAL A 45 -12.51 4.92 -13.37
CA VAL A 45 -13.16 5.51 -12.18
C VAL A 45 -12.21 6.33 -11.33
N ILE A 46 -12.79 7.18 -10.50
CA ILE A 46 -12.20 7.75 -9.29
C ILE A 46 -12.92 7.12 -8.10
N ILE A 47 -12.17 6.50 -7.19
CA ILE A 47 -12.69 5.90 -5.96
C ILE A 47 -12.04 6.62 -4.79
N LYS A 48 -12.84 7.08 -3.84
CA LYS A 48 -12.37 7.65 -2.58
C LYS A 48 -12.79 6.72 -1.46
N GLY A 49 -11.87 6.41 -0.56
CA GLY A 49 -12.14 5.46 0.52
C GLY A 49 -11.03 5.41 1.55
N TYR A 50 -11.30 4.69 2.63
CA TYR A 50 -10.33 4.44 3.67
C TYR A 50 -9.43 3.27 3.28
N ILE A 51 -8.14 3.39 3.57
CA ILE A 51 -7.25 2.24 3.54
C ILE A 51 -7.70 1.29 4.65
N GLN A 52 -8.29 0.15 4.27
CA GLN A 52 -8.71 -0.85 5.23
C GLN A 52 -7.56 -1.77 5.64
N GLU A 53 -6.72 -2.17 4.68
CA GLU A 53 -5.59 -3.07 4.91
C GLU A 53 -4.41 -2.73 4.01
N MET A 54 -3.18 -2.87 4.52
CA MET A 54 -1.97 -2.82 3.71
C MET A 54 -1.12 -4.07 3.85
N TYR A 55 -0.84 -4.69 2.71
CA TYR A 55 0.04 -5.85 2.62
C TYR A 55 1.45 -5.35 2.33
N VAL A 56 2.24 -5.23 3.40
CA VAL A 56 3.59 -4.68 3.35
C VAL A 56 4.65 -5.71 3.74
N LYS A 57 5.79 -5.68 3.06
CA LYS A 57 7.00 -6.42 3.44
C LYS A 57 7.89 -5.51 4.28
N ARG A 58 8.38 -6.03 5.40
CA ARG A 58 9.32 -5.32 6.27
C ARG A 58 10.67 -6.02 6.32
N ASP A 59 11.73 -5.25 6.52
CA ASP A 59 13.06 -5.78 6.82
C ASP A 59 13.15 -6.28 8.29
N LYS A 60 14.34 -6.76 8.69
CA LYS A 60 14.59 -7.22 10.08
C LYS A 60 14.46 -6.12 11.13
N TYR A 61 14.50 -4.85 10.73
CA TYR A 61 14.37 -3.68 11.61
C TYR A 61 12.99 -3.03 11.54
N ARG A 62 12.05 -3.67 10.83
CA ARG A 62 10.67 -3.24 10.59
C ARG A 62 10.51 -2.05 9.63
N HIS A 63 11.54 -1.65 8.89
CA HIS A 63 11.35 -0.70 7.78
C HIS A 63 10.49 -1.33 6.70
N VAL A 64 9.50 -0.59 6.20
CA VAL A 64 8.70 -1.04 5.06
C VAL A 64 9.55 -0.94 3.81
N ILE A 65 9.77 -2.07 3.14
CA ILE A 65 10.63 -2.17 1.95
C ILE A 65 9.85 -2.51 0.69
N ASN A 66 8.57 -2.87 0.83
CA ASN A 66 7.70 -3.18 -0.30
C ASN A 66 6.22 -3.13 0.13
N ILE A 67 5.36 -2.81 -0.82
CA ILE A 67 3.90 -2.84 -0.69
C ILE A 67 3.38 -3.71 -1.83
N SER A 68 2.79 -4.86 -1.49
CA SER A 68 2.25 -5.77 -2.50
C SER A 68 0.82 -5.41 -2.89
N ARG A 69 0.03 -4.90 -1.94
CA ARG A 69 -1.37 -4.56 -2.13
C ARG A 69 -1.86 -3.60 -1.05
N ILE A 70 -2.74 -2.68 -1.43
CA ILE A 70 -3.53 -1.84 -0.52
C ILE A 70 -4.99 -2.16 -0.76
N VAL A 71 -5.80 -2.36 0.29
CA VAL A 71 -7.24 -2.54 0.17
C VAL A 71 -7.92 -1.25 0.60
N ILE A 72 -8.75 -0.70 -0.28
CA ILE A 72 -9.56 0.50 0.00
C ILE A 72 -11.02 0.09 0.17
N ASN A 73 -11.69 0.73 1.12
CA ASN A 73 -13.12 0.57 1.36
C ASN A 73 -13.80 1.95 1.43
N ASP A 74 -14.87 2.12 0.65
CA ASP A 74 -15.65 3.37 0.56
C ASP A 74 -16.97 3.31 1.36
N GLY A 75 -17.16 2.28 2.18
CA GLY A 75 -18.39 1.94 2.89
C GLY A 75 -19.32 0.98 2.13
N THR A 76 -19.11 0.79 0.83
CA THR A 76 -19.99 -0.04 -0.03
C THR A 76 -19.32 -1.33 -0.51
N GLY A 77 -17.99 -1.40 -0.48
CA GLY A 77 -17.24 -2.59 -0.85
C GLY A 77 -15.73 -2.43 -0.67
N ASN A 78 -14.99 -3.46 -1.08
CA ASN A 78 -13.52 -3.47 -1.05
C ASN A 78 -12.96 -3.43 -2.46
N LEU A 79 -11.88 -2.68 -2.64
CA LEU A 79 -11.14 -2.57 -3.88
C LEU A 79 -9.64 -2.77 -3.62
N ASP A 80 -9.05 -3.72 -4.35
CA ASP A 80 -7.62 -4.00 -4.27
C ASP A 80 -6.84 -3.00 -5.16
N ILE A 81 -5.82 -2.35 -4.59
CA ILE A 81 -4.91 -1.48 -5.32
C ILE A 81 -3.55 -2.16 -5.38
N VAL A 82 -3.07 -2.38 -6.60
CA VAL A 82 -1.84 -3.12 -6.87
C VAL A 82 -0.97 -2.30 -7.81
N ALA A 83 0.34 -2.31 -7.59
CA ALA A 83 1.31 -1.67 -8.48
C ALA A 83 2.42 -2.67 -8.84
N PHE A 84 3.08 -2.48 -9.98
CA PHE A 84 4.19 -3.32 -10.44
C PHE A 84 5.36 -2.46 -10.92
N GLY A 85 6.58 -3.01 -10.86
CA GLY A 85 7.79 -2.32 -11.34
C GLY A 85 7.95 -0.93 -10.74
N LYS A 86 8.24 0.06 -11.60
CA LYS A 86 8.51 1.45 -11.21
C LYS A 86 7.34 2.11 -10.45
N PRO A 87 6.07 2.03 -10.90
CA PRO A 87 4.92 2.53 -10.13
C PRO A 87 4.85 2.01 -8.68
N ARG A 88 5.29 0.77 -8.43
CA ARG A 88 5.33 0.22 -7.06
C ARG A 88 6.37 0.89 -6.18
N GLU A 89 7.55 1.16 -6.74
CA GLU A 89 8.61 1.89 -6.05
C GLU A 89 8.16 3.32 -5.75
N ASP A 90 7.51 3.97 -6.71
CA ASP A 90 7.02 5.34 -6.55
C ASP A 90 5.89 5.40 -5.52
N LEU A 91 4.99 4.41 -5.50
CA LEU A 91 3.97 4.26 -4.45
C LEU A 91 4.59 4.08 -3.05
N LEU A 92 5.61 3.22 -2.93
CA LEU A 92 6.33 3.03 -1.68
C LEU A 92 6.96 4.34 -1.20
N ASN A 93 7.68 5.04 -2.08
CA ASN A 93 8.33 6.30 -1.75
C ASN A 93 7.32 7.38 -1.36
N TYR A 94 6.20 7.47 -2.09
CA TYR A 94 5.13 8.41 -1.77
C TYR A 94 4.56 8.13 -0.37
N ILE A 95 4.24 6.87 -0.06
CA ILE A 95 3.70 6.47 1.24
C ILE A 95 4.67 6.77 2.39
N LEU A 96 5.96 6.49 2.18
CA LEU A 96 7.02 6.72 3.16
C LEU A 96 7.43 8.20 3.30
N SER A 97 7.00 9.08 2.37
CA SER A 97 7.30 10.51 2.46
C SER A 97 6.49 11.25 3.54
N TYR A 98 5.47 10.59 4.11
CA TYR A 98 4.66 11.09 5.23
C TYR A 98 5.16 10.58 6.57
N TYR A 99 4.95 11.36 7.64
CA TYR A 99 5.26 10.95 9.01
C TYR A 99 4.08 11.19 9.96
N PRO A 100 3.53 10.14 10.60
CA PRO A 100 3.72 8.71 10.29
C PRO A 100 3.31 8.37 8.85
N MET A 101 3.88 7.31 8.28
CA MET A 101 3.61 6.90 6.89
C MET A 101 2.11 6.76 6.62
N ILE A 102 1.71 6.89 5.35
CA ILE A 102 0.33 6.59 4.94
C ILE A 102 0.04 5.12 5.28
N LYS A 103 -1.05 4.86 5.99
CA LYS A 103 -1.40 3.51 6.47
C LYS A 103 -2.89 3.31 6.75
N GLU A 104 -3.25 2.13 7.24
CA GLU A 104 -4.62 1.74 7.53
C GLU A 104 -5.37 2.83 8.31
N GLY A 105 -6.58 3.19 7.86
CA GLY A 105 -7.41 4.26 8.40
C GLY A 105 -7.26 5.61 7.71
N ASP A 106 -6.19 5.85 6.94
CA ASP A 106 -6.08 7.07 6.14
C ASP A 106 -7.07 7.08 4.96
N TYR A 107 -7.52 8.27 4.56
CA TYR A 107 -8.49 8.46 3.47
C TYR A 107 -7.79 8.89 2.19
N VAL A 108 -7.99 8.12 1.13
CA VAL A 108 -7.27 8.25 -0.13
C VAL A 108 -8.23 8.32 -1.32
N GLU A 109 -7.75 8.88 -2.41
CA GLU A 109 -8.37 8.86 -3.73
C GLU A 109 -7.50 8.01 -4.65
N VAL A 110 -8.13 7.11 -5.41
CA VAL A 110 -7.47 6.32 -6.42
C VAL A 110 -8.23 6.40 -7.74
N LYS A 111 -7.50 6.70 -8.80
CA LYS A 111 -8.00 6.74 -10.16
C LYS A 111 -7.46 5.53 -10.93
N GLY A 112 -8.28 4.92 -11.78
CA GLY A 112 -7.80 3.82 -12.61
C GLY A 112 -8.89 3.02 -13.27
N ARG A 113 -8.47 2.06 -14.10
CA ARG A 113 -9.38 1.11 -14.73
C ARG A 113 -9.61 -0.08 -13.81
N ILE A 114 -10.87 -0.45 -13.62
CA ILE A 114 -11.26 -1.63 -12.88
C ILE A 114 -10.92 -2.88 -13.68
N SER A 115 -10.25 -3.83 -13.04
CA SER A 115 -10.02 -5.18 -13.52
C SER A 115 -10.46 -6.19 -12.46
N VAL A 116 -10.65 -7.45 -12.85
CA VAL A 116 -11.00 -8.51 -11.91
C VAL A 116 -9.84 -9.50 -11.81
N TYR A 117 -9.43 -9.81 -10.58
CA TYR A 117 -8.44 -10.84 -10.30
C TYR A 117 -8.95 -11.74 -9.17
N GLN A 118 -9.06 -13.04 -9.44
CA GLN A 118 -9.56 -14.05 -8.49
C GLN A 118 -10.92 -13.65 -7.86
N GLY A 119 -11.82 -13.07 -8.66
CA GLY A 119 -13.16 -12.65 -8.22
C GLY A 119 -13.20 -11.36 -7.40
N ARG A 120 -12.08 -10.62 -7.30
CA ARG A 120 -11.99 -9.33 -6.62
C ARG A 120 -11.76 -8.22 -7.62
N TYR A 121 -12.44 -7.09 -7.43
CA TYR A 121 -12.12 -5.88 -8.17
C TYR A 121 -10.77 -5.33 -7.73
N GLN A 122 -10.00 -4.88 -8.71
CA GLN A 122 -8.73 -4.21 -8.46
C GLN A 122 -8.47 -3.07 -9.44
N ILE A 123 -7.67 -2.10 -9.01
CA ILE A 123 -6.98 -1.15 -9.88
C ILE A 123 -5.50 -1.49 -9.89
N ILE A 124 -4.94 -1.66 -11.10
CA ILE A 124 -3.50 -1.72 -11.29
C ILE A 124 -3.01 -0.28 -11.52
N LEU A 125 -2.29 0.27 -10.54
CA LEU A 125 -1.66 1.58 -10.64
C LEU A 125 -0.50 1.55 -11.62
N ASN A 126 -0.63 2.37 -12.68
CA ASN A 126 0.41 2.57 -13.69
C ASN A 126 1.20 3.87 -13.47
N ASP A 127 0.64 4.80 -12.70
CA ASP A 127 1.24 6.08 -12.34
C ASP A 127 0.90 6.39 -10.87
N ILE A 128 1.87 6.95 -10.14
CA ILE A 128 1.66 7.42 -8.77
C ILE A 128 0.74 8.65 -8.71
N GLY A 129 0.66 9.44 -9.78
CA GLY A 129 -0.29 10.55 -9.87
C GLY A 129 -1.77 10.14 -9.76
N ASP A 130 -2.05 8.83 -9.86
CA ASP A 130 -3.38 8.26 -9.74
C ASP A 130 -3.71 7.75 -8.32
N PHE A 131 -2.80 7.90 -7.36
CA PHE A 131 -3.02 7.60 -5.96
C PHE A 131 -2.71 8.84 -5.11
N LYS A 132 -3.68 9.30 -4.32
CA LYS A 132 -3.56 10.54 -3.57
C LYS A 132 -4.07 10.40 -2.15
N LEU A 133 -3.28 10.84 -1.18
CA LEU A 133 -3.78 11.08 0.18
C LEU A 133 -4.71 12.29 0.17
N ILE A 134 -5.96 12.08 0.61
CA ILE A 134 -6.94 13.15 0.76
C ILE A 134 -6.96 13.65 2.21
N GLU A 135 -6.97 12.73 3.18
CA GLU A 135 -7.00 13.07 4.59
C GLU A 135 -6.15 12.09 5.40
N LYS A 136 -5.19 12.62 6.17
CA LYS A 136 -4.40 11.86 7.14
C LYS A 136 -5.24 11.67 8.41
N ARG A 137 -5.46 10.42 8.81
CA ARG A 137 -6.27 10.08 10.00
C ARG A 137 -5.54 9.15 10.96
N ASN A 138 -4.65 8.30 10.47
CA ASN A 138 -3.85 7.42 11.32
C ASN A 138 -2.52 8.08 11.68
N PHE A 139 -2.48 8.66 12.88
CA PHE A 139 -1.29 9.27 13.48
C PHE A 139 -0.53 8.33 14.43
N GLY A 140 -0.83 7.03 14.43
CA GLY A 140 -0.06 6.06 15.20
C GLY A 140 1.41 6.12 14.79
N ARG A 141 2.35 6.02 15.73
CA ARG A 141 3.79 6.10 15.42
C ARG A 141 4.24 4.93 14.54
N ASP A 142 5.24 5.16 13.70
CA ASP A 142 5.95 4.08 13.02
C ASP A 142 7.04 3.54 13.95
N ILE A 143 6.99 2.24 14.22
CA ILE A 143 7.86 1.61 15.22
C ILE A 143 8.92 0.77 14.54
N TYR A 144 10.18 1.15 14.76
CA TYR A 144 11.38 0.52 14.23
C TYR A 144 12.19 -0.16 15.33
N LEU A 145 12.97 -1.17 14.95
CA LEU A 145 13.92 -1.84 15.84
C LEU A 145 15.31 -1.22 15.65
N SER A 146 16.07 -1.14 16.75
CA SER A 146 17.42 -0.62 16.71
C SER A 146 18.36 -1.60 15.99
N PRO A 147 19.16 -1.13 15.01
CA PRO A 147 20.18 -1.95 14.38
C PRO A 147 21.39 -2.17 15.29
N THR A 148 21.58 -1.30 16.27
CA THR A 148 22.65 -1.41 17.28
C THR A 148 22.10 -1.95 18.60
N PRO A 149 22.88 -2.75 19.33
CA PRO A 149 22.48 -3.24 20.65
C PRO A 149 22.10 -2.10 21.61
N THR A 150 20.90 -2.17 22.18
CA THR A 150 20.43 -1.30 23.26
C THR A 150 20.25 -2.11 24.54
N ASN A 151 19.98 -1.44 25.66
CA ASN A 151 19.64 -2.13 26.91
C ASN A 151 18.24 -2.74 26.88
N ILE A 152 17.42 -2.47 25.85
CA ILE A 152 16.04 -2.91 25.73
C ILE A 152 15.96 -3.94 24.61
N TYR A 153 15.84 -5.21 24.95
CA TYR A 153 15.99 -6.30 23.99
C TYR A 153 15.01 -7.43 24.24
N ALA A 154 14.68 -8.19 23.20
CA ALA A 154 13.81 -9.36 23.28
C ALA A 154 14.25 -10.43 22.29
N SER A 155 13.69 -11.63 22.42
CA SER A 155 13.73 -12.60 21.33
C SER A 155 12.71 -12.23 20.25
N LYS A 156 13.07 -12.33 18.97
CA LYS A 156 12.15 -12.17 17.83
C LYS A 156 10.99 -13.17 17.82
N TYR A 157 11.10 -14.27 18.57
CA TYR A 157 10.05 -15.30 18.71
C TYR A 157 9.27 -15.18 20.03
N GLY A 158 9.76 -14.37 20.96
CA GLY A 158 9.16 -14.20 22.28
C GLY A 158 8.23 -12.99 22.33
N LYS A 159 7.56 -12.84 23.49
CA LYS A 159 6.74 -11.66 23.82
C LYS A 159 7.19 -10.96 25.10
N LYS A 160 8.38 -11.31 25.61
CA LYS A 160 8.98 -10.68 26.78
C LYS A 160 10.19 -9.86 26.36
N TYR A 161 10.27 -8.60 26.81
CA TYR A 161 11.46 -7.77 26.66
C TYR A 161 12.19 -7.61 27.99
N HIS A 162 13.49 -7.35 27.89
CA HIS A 162 14.44 -7.25 29.00
C HIS A 162 15.11 -5.88 28.97
N THR A 163 15.33 -5.30 30.14
CA THR A 163 15.99 -3.99 30.31
C THR A 163 17.32 -4.08 31.05
N SER A 164 17.63 -5.25 31.62
CA SER A 164 18.83 -5.49 32.43
C SER A 164 19.72 -6.55 31.79
N LYS A 165 21.01 -6.22 31.59
CA LYS A 165 22.04 -7.13 31.07
C LYS A 165 22.25 -8.36 31.95
N ASN A 166 21.89 -8.27 33.22
CA ASN A 166 22.03 -9.36 34.18
C ASN A 166 20.82 -10.27 34.29
N CYS A 167 19.77 -10.03 33.49
CA CYS A 167 18.57 -10.85 33.52
C CYS A 167 18.90 -12.32 33.19
N PRO A 168 18.63 -13.29 34.09
CA PRO A 168 18.95 -14.70 33.85
C PRO A 168 18.16 -15.24 32.66
N TYR A 169 16.96 -14.72 32.42
CA TYR A 169 16.14 -15.08 31.26
C TYR A 169 16.69 -14.45 29.97
N GLY A 170 17.14 -13.19 30.03
CA GLY A 170 17.75 -12.51 28.90
C GLY A 170 19.06 -13.17 28.45
N LYS A 171 19.88 -13.68 29.39
CA LYS A 171 21.14 -14.40 29.10
C LYS A 171 20.94 -15.74 28.38
N ARG A 172 19.73 -16.31 28.42
CA ARG A 172 19.40 -17.55 27.71
C ARG A 172 19.00 -17.31 26.26
N LEU A 173 18.84 -16.05 25.84
CA LEU A 173 18.51 -15.73 24.47
C LEU A 173 19.70 -16.01 23.54
N LYS A 174 19.44 -16.67 22.41
CA LYS A 174 20.44 -16.87 21.37
C LYS A 174 20.67 -15.56 20.61
N GLU A 175 21.93 -15.17 20.41
CA GLU A 175 22.32 -13.89 19.81
C GLU A 175 21.64 -13.61 18.47
N GLU A 176 21.53 -14.61 17.60
CA GLU A 176 20.90 -14.50 16.27
C GLU A 176 19.38 -14.26 16.30
N ASN A 177 18.79 -14.37 17.49
CA ASN A 177 17.36 -14.17 17.73
C ASN A 177 17.06 -12.91 18.53
N ILE A 178 18.08 -12.16 18.96
CA ILE A 178 17.89 -10.93 19.72
C ILE A 178 17.51 -9.79 18.78
N ILE A 179 16.48 -9.05 19.17
CA ILE A 179 16.10 -7.76 18.61
C ILE A 179 16.22 -6.70 19.68
N TYR A 180 16.52 -5.48 19.26
CA TYR A 180 16.70 -4.33 20.14
C TYR A 180 15.65 -3.27 19.84
N PHE A 181 15.17 -2.60 20.88
CA PHE A 181 14.20 -1.51 20.79
C PHE A 181 14.89 -0.18 21.13
N TYR A 182 14.39 0.91 20.56
CA TYR A 182 14.82 2.26 20.94
C TYR A 182 14.28 2.70 22.31
N SER A 183 13.10 2.21 22.68
CA SER A 183 12.42 2.57 23.92
C SER A 183 11.56 1.42 24.47
N GLU A 184 11.19 1.47 25.75
CA GLU A 184 10.25 0.50 26.34
C GLU A 184 8.85 0.69 25.77
N GLU A 185 8.50 1.93 25.43
CA GLU A 185 7.25 2.32 24.78
C GLU A 185 7.10 1.62 23.43
N ASP A 186 8.17 1.52 22.64
CA ASP A 186 8.17 0.82 21.36
C ASP A 186 7.98 -0.70 21.54
N ALA A 187 8.64 -1.29 22.54
CA ALA A 187 8.45 -2.70 22.86
C ALA A 187 7.00 -3.00 23.24
N LYS A 188 6.42 -2.18 24.14
CA LYS A 188 5.02 -2.29 24.57
C LYS A 188 4.05 -2.09 23.41
N ALA A 189 4.27 -1.10 22.57
CA ALA A 189 3.41 -0.83 21.41
C ALA A 189 3.47 -1.95 20.36
N LEU A 190 4.55 -2.74 20.32
CA LEU A 190 4.64 -3.97 19.53
C LEU A 190 4.08 -5.22 20.24
N GLY A 191 3.44 -5.05 21.40
CA GLY A 191 2.81 -6.12 22.18
C GLY A 191 3.81 -6.98 22.95
N TYR A 192 4.99 -6.45 23.29
CA TYR A 192 5.90 -7.10 24.23
C TYR A 192 5.59 -6.64 25.66
N GLU A 193 5.67 -7.58 26.59
CA GLU A 193 5.54 -7.32 28.01
C GLU A 193 6.92 -7.33 28.67
N LYS A 194 7.11 -6.55 29.74
CA LYS A 194 8.39 -6.57 30.45
C LYS A 194 8.59 -7.93 31.12
N CYS A 195 9.84 -8.39 31.17
CA CYS A 195 10.19 -9.58 31.92
C CYS A 195 10.00 -9.32 33.41
N LYS A 196 9.26 -10.19 34.12
CA LYS A 196 9.01 -10.08 35.57
C LYS A 196 10.27 -9.84 36.40
N TRP A 197 11.37 -10.53 36.09
CA TRP A 197 12.63 -10.30 36.80
C TRP A 197 13.20 -8.89 36.56
N CYS A 198 13.08 -8.38 35.32
CA CYS A 198 13.44 -7.00 34.99
C CYS A 198 12.44 -5.97 35.53
N GLU A 199 11.23 -6.35 35.92
CA GLU A 199 10.31 -5.48 36.65
C GLU A 199 10.72 -5.37 38.12
N GLU A 200 11.11 -6.50 38.73
CA GLU A 200 11.46 -6.57 40.15
C GLU A 200 12.87 -6.06 40.47
N HIS A 201 13.81 -6.14 39.51
CA HIS A 201 15.25 -5.87 39.72
C HIS A 201 15.86 -4.92 38.68
N GLY A 202 15.03 -4.27 37.87
CA GLY A 202 15.45 -3.44 36.74
C GLY A 202 15.53 -1.96 37.04
#